data_AF-A0A6B3GIE3-F1
#
_entry.id   AF-A0A6B3GIE3-F1
#
_cell.length_a   1.000
_cell.length_b   1.000
_cell.length_c   1.000
_cell.angle_alpha   90.00
_cell.angle_beta   90.00
_cell.angle_gamma   90.00
#
_symmetry.space_group_name_H-M   'P 1'
#
loop_
_entity.id
_entity.type
_entity.pdbx_description
1 polymer ?
#
loop_
_entity_poly.entity_id
_entity_poly.type
_entity_poly.pdbx_seq_one_letter_code
_entity_poly.pdbx_strand_id
1 'polypeptide(L)' 'EATVAIQVSGTFGSRQEEAQRLGRVLRPKADGHEARFYSVVARDTIDQDFAAHRQRFLAEQGYAYRIVDADELLAES' A
#
# COMPACT_ATOMS: atom_id res chain seq x y z
N GLU A 1 -13.19 -3.17 13.19
CA GLU A 1 -12.59 -3.62 11.92
C GLU A 1 -11.66 -2.53 11.40
N ALA A 2 -10.41 -2.81 11.00
CA ALA A 2 -9.44 -1.76 10.65
C ALA A 2 -9.76 -1.11 9.30
N THR A 3 -9.93 0.20 9.23
CA THR A 3 -10.13 0.97 7.97
C THR A 3 -8.82 1.47 7.38
N VAL A 4 -7.73 1.42 8.15
CA VAL A 4 -6.41 1.86 7.76
C VAL A 4 -5.39 0.78 8.10
N ALA A 5 -4.50 0.48 7.16
CA ALA A 5 -3.32 -0.35 7.40
C ALA A 5 -2.07 0.36 6.92
N ILE A 6 -0.98 0.21 7.67
CA ILE A 6 0.34 0.77 7.33
C ILE A 6 1.35 -0.37 7.32
N GLN A 7 2.11 -0.49 6.24
CA GLN A 7 3.26 -1.36 6.11
C GLN A 7 4.54 -0.51 6.11
N VAL A 8 5.49 -0.83 6.99
CA VAL A 8 6.73 -0.05 7.13
C VAL A 8 7.90 -0.65 6.35
N SER A 9 7.91 -1.97 6.11
CA SER A 9 8.99 -2.68 5.41
C SER A 9 8.43 -3.72 4.43
N GLY A 10 8.88 -3.67 3.17
CA GLY A 10 8.43 -4.54 2.06
C GLY A 10 9.15 -5.88 1.96
N THR A 11 10.15 -6.14 2.80
CA THR A 11 11.07 -7.27 2.65
C THR A 11 10.56 -8.61 3.22
N PHE A 12 9.35 -8.65 3.78
CA PHE A 12 8.83 -9.84 4.47
C PHE A 12 7.68 -10.51 3.70
N GLY A 13 7.86 -11.80 3.41
CA GLY A 13 6.85 -12.66 2.78
C GLY A 13 6.98 -12.76 1.26
N SER A 14 6.24 -13.70 0.66
CA SER A 14 6.16 -13.80 -0.80
C SER A 14 5.18 -12.77 -1.38
N ARG A 15 5.32 -12.44 -2.67
CA ARG A 15 4.35 -11.59 -3.39
C ARG A 15 2.90 -12.07 -3.24
N GLN A 16 2.69 -13.39 -3.15
CA GLN A 16 1.37 -13.98 -2.95
C GLN A 16 0.81 -13.71 -1.55
N GLU A 17 1.66 -13.73 -0.52
CA GLU A 17 1.25 -13.42 0.86
C GLU A 17 0.87 -11.95 1.00
N GLU A 18 1.65 -11.05 0.39
CA GLU A 18 1.37 -9.62 0.38
C GLU A 18 0.04 -9.32 -0.34
N ALA A 19 -0.18 -9.92 -1.51
CA ALA A 19 -1.43 -9.80 -2.26
C ALA A 19 -2.65 -10.29 -1.44
N GLN A 20 -2.52 -11.43 -0.76
CA GLN A 20 -3.59 -11.98 0.07
C GLN A 20 -3.90 -11.07 1.28
N ARG A 21 -2.87 -10.53 1.94
CA ARG A 21 -3.03 -9.56 3.04
C ARG A 21 -3.69 -8.27 2.57
N LEU A 22 -3.25 -7.72 1.44
CA LEU A 22 -3.82 -6.52 0.82
C LEU A 22 -5.30 -6.70 0.51
N GLY A 23 -5.68 -7.81 -0.14
CA GLY A 23 -7.07 -8.09 -0.46
C GLY A 23 -7.98 -8.21 0.77
N ARG A 24 -7.44 -8.73 1.89
CA ARG A 24 -8.20 -8.81 3.16
C ARG A 24 -8.38 -7.43 3.80
N VAL A 25 -7.38 -6.57 3.73
CA VAL A 25 -7.43 -5.21 4.29
C VAL A 25 -8.33 -4.30 3.47
N LEU A 26 -8.25 -4.38 2.14
CA LEU A 26 -8.95 -3.48 1.21
C LEU A 26 -10.36 -3.95 0.85
N ARG A 27 -10.86 -5.04 1.46
CA ARG A 27 -12.20 -5.54 1.20
C ARG A 27 -13.25 -4.46 1.50
N PRO A 28 -14.19 -4.18 0.59
CA PRO A 28 -15.29 -3.26 0.85
C PRO A 28 -16.07 -3.69 2.11
N LYS A 29 -16.28 -2.75 3.01
CA LYS A 29 -17.03 -2.98 4.25
C LYS A 29 -18.49 -2.61 4.09
N ALA A 30 -19.36 -3.32 4.80
CA ALA A 30 -20.81 -3.09 4.77
C ALA A 30 -21.23 -1.73 5.33
N ASP A 31 -20.35 -1.09 6.11
CA ASP A 31 -20.53 0.24 6.68
C ASP A 31 -20.21 1.38 5.67
N GLY A 32 -19.76 1.04 4.45
CA GLY A 32 -19.45 2.01 3.40
C GLY A 32 -18.17 2.80 3.62
N HIS A 33 -17.40 2.51 4.67
CA HIS A 33 -16.14 3.21 4.92
C HIS A 33 -15.05 2.74 3.96
N GLU A 34 -14.38 3.71 3.34
CA GLU A 34 -13.25 3.48 2.44
C GLU A 34 -12.05 2.91 3.22
N ALA A 35 -11.52 1.77 2.77
CA ALA A 35 -10.31 1.18 3.34
C ALA A 35 -9.06 1.81 2.68
N ARG A 36 -8.09 2.20 3.50
CA ARG A 36 -6.82 2.78 3.03
C ARG A 36 -5.64 1.92 3.43
N PHE A 37 -4.72 1.76 2.50
CA PHE A 37 -3.46 1.08 2.71
C PHE A 37 -2.30 2.02 2.39
N TYR A 38 -1.37 2.17 3.33
CA TYR A 38 -0.15 2.94 3.18
C TYR A 38 1.06 1.99 3.26
N SER A 39 2.05 2.23 2.41
CA SER A 39 3.37 1.60 2.54
C SER A 39 4.41 2.68 2.61
N VAL A 40 5.28 2.60 3.62
CA VAL A 40 6.54 3.36 3.65
C VAL A 40 7.52 2.66 2.72
N VAL A 41 8.26 3.44 1.94
CA VAL A 41 9.23 2.95 0.96
C VAL A 41 10.51 3.75 1.17
N ALA A 42 11.61 3.07 1.49
CA ALA A 42 12.90 3.72 1.59
C ALA A 42 13.45 4.02 0.18
N ARG A 43 13.71 5.31 -0.09
CA ARG A 43 14.30 5.76 -1.37
C ARG A 43 15.69 5.17 -1.55
N ASP A 44 16.06 4.88 -2.81
CA ASP A 44 17.37 4.37 -3.20
C ASP A 44 17.69 3.00 -2.57
N THR A 45 16.64 2.22 -2.30
CA THR A 45 16.75 0.85 -1.79
C THR A 45 15.88 -0.10 -2.62
N ILE A 46 16.07 -1.41 -2.41
CA ILE A 46 15.25 -2.46 -3.02
C ILE A 46 13.73 -2.32 -2.73
N ASP A 47 13.35 -1.55 -1.70
CA ASP A 47 11.94 -1.28 -1.41
C ASP A 47 11.22 -0.54 -2.55
N GLN A 48 11.94 0.23 -3.37
CA GLN A 48 11.36 0.90 -4.55
C GLN A 48 10.93 -0.12 -5.62
N ASP A 49 11.72 -1.17 -5.84
CA ASP A 49 11.37 -2.24 -6.77
C ASP A 49 10.13 -2.99 -6.28
N PHE A 50 10.05 -3.27 -4.98
CA PHE A 50 8.85 -3.87 -4.38
C PHE A 50 7.63 -2.96 -4.52
N ALA A 51 7.78 -1.66 -4.28
CA ALA A 51 6.72 -0.68 -4.44
C ALA A 51 6.20 -0.61 -5.90
N ALA A 52 7.10 -0.62 -6.89
CA ALA A 52 6.74 -0.62 -8.31
C ALA A 52 5.96 -1.89 -8.71
N HIS A 53 6.38 -3.06 -8.22
CA HIS A 53 5.63 -4.30 -8.44
C HIS A 53 4.25 -4.25 -7.79
N ARG A 54 4.15 -3.73 -6.56
CA ARG A 54 2.88 -3.57 -5.84
C ARG A 54 1.94 -2.60 -6.55
N GLN A 55 2.45 -1.46 -7.02
CA GLN A 55 1.67 -0.49 -7.80
C GLN A 55 1.05 -1.15 -9.02
N ARG A 56 1.85 -1.91 -9.80
CA ARG A 56 1.35 -2.61 -10.98
C ARG A 56 0.26 -3.63 -10.62
N PHE A 57 0.51 -4.47 -9.61
CA PHE A 57 -0.47 -5.45 -9.14
C PHE A 57 -1.79 -4.81 -8.69
N LEU A 58 -1.73 -3.76 -7.87
CA LEU A 58 -2.93 -3.07 -7.39
C LEU A 58 -3.70 -2.37 -8.52
N ALA A 59 -2.99 -1.75 -9.45
CA ALA A 59 -3.61 -1.13 -10.63
C ALA A 59 -4.31 -2.16 -11.52
N GLU A 60 -3.69 -3.33 -11.75
CA GLU A 60 -4.31 -4.45 -12.49
C GLU A 60 -5.60 -4.97 -11.83
N GLN A 61 -5.72 -4.85 -10.51
CA GLN A 61 -6.95 -5.19 -9.77
C GLN A 61 -7.96 -4.02 -9.67
N GLY A 62 -7.65 -2.86 -10.25
CA GLY A 62 -8.52 -1.68 -10.28
C GLY A 62 -8.47 -0.79 -9.03
N TYR A 63 -7.47 -0.98 -8.16
CA TYR A 63 -7.28 -0.09 -7.01
C TYR A 63 -6.61 1.23 -7.42
N ALA A 64 -7.09 2.32 -6.84
CA ALA A 64 -6.40 3.61 -6.92
C ALA A 64 -5.07 3.54 -6.16
N TYR A 65 -4.01 4.11 -6.75
CA TYR A 65 -2.67 4.12 -6.17
C TYR A 65 -2.04 5.50 -6.33
N ARG A 66 -1.46 6.03 -5.26
CA ARG A 66 -0.74 7.30 -5.25
C ARG A 66 0.62 7.13 -4.57
N ILE A 67 1.66 7.66 -5.19
CA ILE A 67 2.98 7.83 -4.58
C ILE A 67 3.06 9.26 -4.08
N VAL A 68 3.55 9.44 -2.87
CA VAL A 68 3.71 10.76 -2.22
C VAL A 68 5.13 10.85 -1.72
N ASP A 69 5.78 11.96 -1.99
CA ASP A 69 7.08 12.23 -1.39
C ASP A 69 6.93 12.57 0.10
N ALA A 70 7.91 12.20 0.92
CA ALA A 70 7.87 12.53 2.35
C ALA A 70 7.93 14.05 2.56
N ASP A 71 8.70 14.76 1.73
CA ASP A 71 8.85 16.21 1.82
C ASP A 71 7.53 16.92 1.46
N GLU A 72 6.79 16.41 0.48
CA GLU A 72 5.47 16.90 0.08
C GLU A 72 4.45 16.71 1.22
N LEU A 73 4.42 15.52 1.82
CA LEU A 73 3.49 15.20 2.91
C LEU A 73 3.69 16.09 4.14
N LEU A 74 4.95 16.38 4.47
CA LEU A 74 5.30 17.22 5.62
C LEU A 74 5.05 18.70 5.37
N ALA A 75 5.10 19.16 4.11
CA ALA A 75 4.79 20.55 3.77
C ALA A 75 3.30 20.90 3.88
N GLU A 76 2.41 19.89 3.88
CA GLU A 76 0.96 20.05 4.02
C GLU A 76 0.45 20.00 5.48
N SER A 77 1.34 19.76 6.45
CA SER A 77 1.01 19.56 7.88
C SER A 77 1.24 20.81 8.74
#